data_AF-A0A9D9SC79-F1
#
_entry.id   AF-A0A9D9SC79-F1
#
_cell.length_a   1.000
_cell.length_b   1.000
_cell.length_c   1.000
_cell.angle_alpha   90.00
_cell.angle_beta   90.00
_cell.angle_gamma   90.00
#
_symmetry.space_group_name_H-M   'P 1'
#
loop_
_entity.id
_entity.type
_entity.pdbx_description
1 polymer ?
#
loop_
_entity_poly.entity_id
_entity_poly.type
_entity_poly.pdbx_seq_one_letter_code
_entity_poly.pdbx_strand_id
1 'polypeptide(L)'
;MFTVKAGYSDVIELRSGIDEVREFFSNIANFADLMPGVSQIHTDAKGVAHWKIQAEIPVVGQMLQKFAVELAEDSEDRIEWSPLRTEAENFLRYSADFLEKAKDVTHVHFSQMVELRRKTARDLHFLAGLAGESLISSEMNKRIAEMIKVFIAKAKERLEK
;
A
#
# COMPACT_ATOMS: atom_id res chain seq x y z
N MET A 1 -9.29 5.64 -21.89
CA MET A 1 -8.57 6.11 -20.68
C MET A 1 -7.70 4.96 -20.23
N PHE A 2 -6.40 5.20 -20.12
CA PHE A 2 -5.42 4.17 -19.77
C PHE A 2 -5.40 3.95 -18.26
N THR A 3 -5.60 2.72 -17.80
CA THR A 3 -5.71 2.42 -16.37
C THR A 3 -4.83 1.24 -16.00
N VAL A 4 -4.00 1.41 -14.98
CA VAL A 4 -3.19 0.34 -14.39
C VAL A 4 -3.69 0.10 -12.99
N LYS A 5 -3.99 -1.16 -12.67
CA LYS A 5 -4.40 -1.57 -11.32
C LYS A 5 -3.46 -2.61 -10.78
N ALA A 6 -3.11 -2.46 -9.52
CA ALA A 6 -2.40 -3.49 -8.78
C ALA A 6 -2.84 -3.53 -7.33
N GLY A 7 -2.81 -4.70 -6.72
CA GLY A 7 -3.15 -4.84 -5.32
C GLY A 7 -2.69 -6.15 -4.73
N TYR A 8 -2.78 -6.20 -3.42
CA TYR A 8 -2.45 -7.35 -2.60
C TYR A 8 -3.49 -7.44 -1.49
N SER A 9 -3.96 -8.66 -1.21
CA SER A 9 -4.80 -8.94 -0.07
C SER A 9 -4.47 -10.32 0.48
N ASP A 10 -4.29 -10.41 1.78
CA ASP A 10 -3.91 -11.65 2.46
C ASP A 10 -4.23 -11.58 3.95
N VAL A 11 -4.27 -12.75 4.60
CA VAL A 11 -4.40 -12.86 6.05
C VAL A 11 -3.03 -13.13 6.66
N ILE A 12 -2.62 -12.25 7.56
CA ILE A 12 -1.34 -12.33 8.26
C ILE A 12 -1.62 -12.76 9.69
N GLU A 13 -1.06 -13.90 10.09
CA GLU A 13 -0.99 -14.26 11.51
C GLU A 13 0.26 -13.64 12.14
N LEU A 14 0.06 -12.99 13.29
CA LEU A 14 1.08 -12.36 14.12
C LEU A 14 0.98 -12.89 15.56
N ARG A 15 2.11 -13.31 16.12
CA ARG A 15 2.24 -13.73 17.53
C ARG A 15 2.45 -12.54 18.46
N SER A 16 1.47 -11.65 18.51
CA SER A 16 1.42 -10.49 19.39
C SER A 16 -0.05 -10.11 19.67
N GLY A 17 -0.27 -9.40 20.77
CA GLY A 17 -1.59 -8.92 21.19
C GLY A 17 -2.19 -7.92 20.19
N ILE A 18 -3.51 -7.87 20.13
CA ILE A 18 -4.22 -7.05 19.14
C ILE A 18 -3.89 -5.56 19.22
N ASP A 19 -3.68 -5.03 20.43
CA ASP A 19 -3.36 -3.61 20.64
C ASP A 19 -2.02 -3.22 20.02
N GLU A 20 -0.96 -4.00 20.26
CA GLU A 20 0.37 -3.76 19.70
C GLU A 20 0.38 -3.88 18.17
N VAL A 21 -0.33 -4.89 17.66
CA VAL A 21 -0.49 -5.12 16.22
C VAL A 21 -1.22 -3.93 15.59
N ARG A 22 -2.35 -3.51 16.16
CA ARG A 22 -3.14 -2.37 15.67
C ARG A 22 -2.33 -1.07 15.72
N GLU A 23 -1.62 -0.81 16.80
CA GLU A 23 -0.73 0.35 16.91
C GLU A 23 0.32 0.35 15.78
N PHE A 24 0.92 -0.81 15.51
CA PHE A 24 1.90 -0.94 14.43
C PHE A 24 1.29 -0.64 13.04
N PHE A 25 0.11 -1.19 12.73
CA PHE A 25 -0.52 -1.01 11.41
C PHE A 25 -1.23 0.35 11.25
N SER A 26 -1.59 1.04 12.33
CA SER A 26 -2.12 2.40 12.29
C SER A 26 -1.04 3.47 12.08
N ASN A 27 0.19 3.19 12.52
CA ASN A 27 1.33 4.09 12.30
C ASN A 27 1.90 3.96 10.89
N ILE A 28 1.42 4.81 9.97
CA ILE A 28 1.87 4.84 8.58
C ILE A 28 3.38 5.09 8.40
N ALA A 29 4.09 5.63 9.40
CA ALA A 29 5.56 5.76 9.33
C ALA A 29 6.25 4.39 9.25
N ASN A 30 5.68 3.34 9.84
CA ASN A 30 6.20 1.97 9.74
C ASN A 30 6.26 1.50 8.28
N PHE A 31 5.37 1.98 7.40
CA PHE A 31 5.41 1.65 5.98
C PHE A 31 6.61 2.31 5.30
N ALA A 32 6.89 3.58 5.60
CA ALA A 32 8.07 4.27 5.06
C ALA A 32 9.38 3.63 5.55
N ASP A 33 9.41 3.16 6.80
CA ASP A 33 10.61 2.57 7.40
C ASP A 33 10.87 1.14 6.90
N LEU A 34 9.81 0.35 6.70
CA LEU A 34 9.93 -1.10 6.52
C LEU A 34 9.60 -1.57 5.10
N MET A 35 8.68 -0.91 4.40
CA MET A 35 8.26 -1.32 3.05
C MET A 35 9.22 -0.77 1.98
N PRO A 36 9.90 -1.63 1.22
CA PRO A 36 10.80 -1.17 0.16
C PRO A 36 10.00 -0.39 -0.89
N GLY A 37 10.62 0.65 -1.45
CA GLY A 37 10.01 1.49 -2.48
C GLY A 37 9.08 2.57 -1.93
N VAL A 38 8.65 2.52 -0.67
CA VAL A 38 8.03 3.69 -0.02
C VAL A 38 9.16 4.64 0.38
N SER A 39 9.32 5.71 -0.38
CA SER A 39 10.45 6.65 -0.19
C SER A 39 10.17 7.73 0.87
N GLN A 40 8.89 8.08 1.05
CA GLN A 40 8.47 9.08 2.01
C GLN A 40 6.98 8.96 2.30
N ILE A 41 6.60 9.12 3.56
CA ILE A 41 5.22 9.38 3.99
C ILE A 41 5.27 10.60 4.91
N HIS A 42 4.35 11.55 4.71
CA HIS A 42 4.14 12.64 5.64
C HIS A 42 2.66 13.01 5.70
N THR A 43 2.21 13.49 6.85
CA THR A 43 0.84 13.99 7.03
C THR A 43 0.87 15.51 7.08
N ASP A 44 0.01 16.16 6.31
CA ASP A 44 -0.11 17.61 6.34
C ASP A 44 -1.03 18.10 7.49
N ALA A 45 -1.14 19.42 7.65
CA ALA A 45 -1.96 20.04 8.69
C ALA A 45 -3.47 19.75 8.56
N LYS A 46 -3.93 19.19 7.45
CA LYS A 46 -5.33 18.80 7.20
C LYS A 46 -5.58 17.31 7.47
N GLY A 47 -4.57 16.57 7.93
CA GLY A 47 -4.68 15.13 8.18
C GLY A 47 -4.58 14.28 6.90
N VAL A 48 -4.16 14.86 5.77
CA VAL A 48 -3.93 14.09 4.53
C VAL A 48 -2.53 13.51 4.57
N ALA A 49 -2.42 12.20 4.42
CA ALA A 49 -1.15 11.52 4.29
C ALA A 49 -0.72 11.45 2.81
N HIS A 50 0.49 11.93 2.55
CA HIS A 50 1.10 11.98 1.22
C HIS A 50 2.17 10.90 1.12
N TRP A 51 1.88 9.86 0.33
CA TRP A 51 2.76 8.72 0.11
C TRP A 51 3.53 8.91 -1.19
N LYS A 52 4.85 8.82 -1.12
CA LYS A 52 5.74 8.86 -2.29
C LYS A 52 6.35 7.48 -2.50
N ILE A 53 5.92 6.79 -3.55
CA ILE A 53 6.35 5.42 -3.87
C ILE A 53 7.21 5.44 -5.13
N GLN A 54 8.38 4.82 -5.04
CA GLN A 54 9.35 4.66 -6.11
C GLN A 54 9.63 3.17 -6.32
N ALA A 55 9.35 2.67 -7.52
CA ALA A 55 9.57 1.28 -7.86
C ALA A 55 10.09 1.14 -9.29
N GLU A 56 10.99 0.17 -9.50
CA GLU A 56 11.36 -0.29 -10.84
C GLU A 56 10.31 -1.29 -11.30
N ILE A 57 9.60 -0.98 -12.39
CA ILE A 57 8.61 -1.87 -12.98
C ILE A 57 9.22 -2.49 -14.24
N PRO A 58 9.36 -3.82 -14.34
CA PRO A 58 9.86 -4.47 -15.55
C PRO A 58 9.14 -3.96 -16.81
N VAL A 59 9.89 -3.80 -17.91
CA VAL A 59 9.41 -3.29 -19.22
C VAL A 59 9.04 -1.80 -19.23
N VAL A 60 8.59 -1.24 -18.12
CA VAL A 60 8.24 0.18 -18.00
C VAL A 60 9.46 1.00 -17.61
N GLY A 61 10.23 0.55 -16.61
CA GLY A 61 11.34 1.29 -16.00
C GLY A 61 10.97 1.87 -14.63
N GLN A 62 11.74 2.86 -14.19
CA GLN A 62 11.54 3.50 -12.91
C GLN A 62 10.25 4.34 -12.89
N MET A 63 9.40 4.08 -11.90
CA MET A 63 8.18 4.82 -11.66
C MET A 63 8.25 5.52 -10.31
N LEU A 64 7.88 6.80 -10.29
CA LEU A 64 7.67 7.59 -9.09
C LEU A 64 6.23 8.07 -9.07
N GLN A 65 5.46 7.63 -8.07
CA GLN A 65 4.06 8.01 -7.91
C GLN A 65 3.85 8.66 -6.54
N LYS A 66 2.93 9.62 -6.51
CA LYS A 66 2.48 10.27 -5.28
C LYS A 66 1.01 9.99 -5.09
N PHE A 67 0.63 9.63 -3.88
CA PHE A 67 -0.74 9.35 -3.49
C PHE A 67 -1.12 10.24 -2.31
N ALA A 68 -2.29 10.85 -2.37
CA ALA A 68 -2.89 11.56 -1.25
C ALA A 68 -4.02 10.70 -0.69
N VAL A 69 -3.93 10.36 0.59
CA VAL A 69 -4.93 9.53 1.28
C VAL A 69 -5.43 10.19 2.56
N GLU A 70 -6.68 9.97 2.89
CA GLU A 70 -7.34 10.38 4.13
C GLU A 70 -7.67 9.15 4.98
N LEU A 71 -7.56 9.29 6.30
CA LEU A 71 -7.97 8.26 7.25
C LEU A 71 -9.50 8.17 7.20
N ALA A 72 -10.01 7.10 6.59
CA ALA A 72 -11.43 6.87 6.40
C ALA A 72 -12.05 6.07 7.55
N GLU A 73 -11.26 5.22 8.20
CA GLU A 73 -11.66 4.47 9.38
C GLU A 73 -10.50 4.30 10.35
N ASP A 74 -10.78 4.51 11.64
CA ASP A 74 -9.86 4.34 12.76
C ASP A 74 -10.64 3.78 13.95
N SER A 75 -11.01 2.50 13.86
CA SER A 75 -11.80 1.77 14.86
C SER A 75 -10.93 0.71 15.55
N GLU A 76 -11.42 0.10 16.62
CA GLU A 76 -10.70 -0.96 17.35
C GLU A 76 -10.40 -2.15 16.42
N ASP A 77 -11.33 -2.49 15.54
CA ASP A 77 -11.23 -3.67 14.67
C ASP A 77 -10.67 -3.36 13.27
N ARG A 78 -10.49 -2.08 12.90
CA ARG A 78 -10.09 -1.72 11.54
C ARG A 78 -9.42 -0.36 11.41
N ILE A 79 -8.39 -0.32 10.57
CA ILE A 79 -7.83 0.91 10.01
C ILE A 79 -8.08 0.93 8.51
N GLU A 80 -8.51 2.08 7.98
CA GLU A 80 -8.57 2.31 6.53
C GLU A 80 -8.05 3.70 6.15
N TRP A 81 -7.12 3.72 5.21
CA TRP A 81 -6.71 4.92 4.47
C TRP A 81 -7.26 4.83 3.04
N SER A 82 -8.04 5.83 2.64
CA SER A 82 -8.68 5.90 1.33
C SER A 82 -8.13 7.05 0.50
N PRO A 83 -8.22 6.99 -0.84
CA PRO A 83 -7.84 8.10 -1.70
C PRO A 83 -8.57 9.38 -1.31
N LEU A 84 -7.87 10.51 -1.32
CA LEU A 84 -8.47 11.82 -1.12
C LEU A 84 -9.64 12.00 -2.12
N ARG A 85 -10.79 12.52 -1.67
CA ARG A 85 -12.02 12.58 -2.50
C ARG A 85 -11.86 13.34 -3.82
N THR A 86 -10.91 14.28 -3.87
CA THR A 86 -10.61 15.10 -5.05
C THR A 86 -9.57 14.47 -5.98
N GLU A 87 -8.96 13.35 -5.59
CA GLU A 87 -7.98 12.62 -6.39
C GLU A 87 -8.66 11.94 -7.58
N ALA A 88 -8.07 12.08 -8.76
CA ALA A 88 -8.64 11.63 -10.03
C ALA A 88 -7.72 10.68 -10.80
N GLU A 89 -6.43 10.64 -10.45
CA GLU A 89 -5.39 9.99 -11.24
C GLU A 89 -4.62 8.91 -10.46
N ASN A 90 -4.32 9.14 -9.18
CA ASN A 90 -3.48 8.23 -8.38
C ASN A 90 -4.19 7.79 -7.11
N PHE A 91 -4.82 6.62 -7.17
CA PHE A 91 -5.58 6.07 -6.05
C PHE A 91 -4.70 5.09 -5.29
N LEU A 92 -4.60 5.27 -3.98
CA LEU A 92 -4.09 4.27 -3.05
C LEU A 92 -5.13 4.05 -1.97
N ARG A 93 -5.48 2.78 -1.73
CA ARG A 93 -6.26 2.36 -0.58
C ARG A 93 -5.46 1.35 0.21
N TYR A 94 -5.45 1.51 1.52
CA TYR A 94 -4.87 0.55 2.47
C TYR A 94 -5.91 0.27 3.54
N SER A 95 -6.11 -1.00 3.87
CA SER A 95 -6.90 -1.40 5.03
C SER A 95 -6.27 -2.56 5.77
N ALA A 96 -6.50 -2.59 7.07
CA ALA A 96 -6.16 -3.70 7.95
C ALA A 96 -7.33 -3.94 8.90
N ASP A 97 -7.92 -5.13 8.83
CA ASP A 97 -8.91 -5.60 9.82
C ASP A 97 -8.21 -6.52 10.82
N PHE A 98 -8.48 -6.33 12.12
CA PHE A 98 -7.81 -7.02 13.21
C PHE A 98 -8.76 -8.01 13.88
N LEU A 99 -8.28 -9.21 14.16
CA LEU A 99 -9.03 -10.24 14.87
C LEU A 99 -8.12 -11.01 15.81
N GLU A 100 -8.36 -10.89 17.11
CA GLU A 100 -7.69 -11.74 18.10
C GLU A 100 -8.22 -13.17 17.98
N LYS A 101 -7.32 -14.12 17.67
CA LYS A 101 -7.66 -15.54 17.50
C LYS A 101 -7.46 -16.35 18.77
N ALA A 102 -6.45 -15.98 19.53
CA ALA A 102 -6.09 -16.52 20.82
C ALA A 102 -5.27 -15.47 21.57
N LYS A 103 -5.02 -15.71 22.86
CA LYS A 103 -4.13 -14.87 23.63
C LYS A 103 -2.79 -14.70 22.91
N ASP A 104 -2.39 -13.45 22.68
CA ASP A 104 -1.14 -13.05 22.01
C ASP A 104 -1.03 -13.57 20.55
N VAL A 105 -2.17 -13.82 19.89
CA VAL A 105 -2.23 -14.20 18.47
C VAL A 105 -3.31 -13.40 17.75
N THR A 106 -2.88 -12.54 16.83
CA THR A 106 -3.75 -11.66 16.04
C THR A 106 -3.69 -12.02 14.56
N HIS A 107 -4.85 -12.11 13.92
CA HIS A 107 -4.98 -12.16 12.48
C HIS A 107 -5.23 -10.76 11.95
N VAL A 108 -4.47 -10.37 10.93
CA VAL A 108 -4.64 -9.10 10.21
C VAL A 108 -5.07 -9.41 8.79
N HIS A 109 -6.29 -9.04 8.42
CA HIS A 109 -6.71 -9.06 7.02
C HIS A 109 -6.16 -7.78 6.37
N PHE A 110 -5.03 -7.92 5.71
CA PHE A 110 -4.34 -6.81 5.07
C PHE A 110 -4.79 -6.66 3.63
N SER A 111 -5.04 -5.42 3.19
CA SER A 111 -5.31 -5.10 1.80
C SER A 111 -4.64 -3.79 1.41
N GLN A 112 -3.98 -3.78 0.25
CA GLN A 112 -3.51 -2.57 -0.39
C GLN A 112 -3.83 -2.61 -1.89
N MET A 113 -4.47 -1.55 -2.37
CA MET A 113 -4.84 -1.40 -3.78
C MET A 113 -4.32 -0.06 -4.31
N VAL A 114 -3.75 -0.11 -5.50
CA VAL A 114 -3.27 1.04 -6.25
C VAL A 114 -3.92 1.06 -7.62
N GLU A 115 -4.38 2.23 -8.04
CA GLU A 115 -4.89 2.47 -9.38
C GLU A 115 -4.30 3.76 -9.94
N LEU A 116 -3.73 3.68 -11.14
CA LEU A 116 -3.16 4.79 -11.87
C LEU A 116 -3.98 5.01 -13.14
N ARG A 117 -4.58 6.20 -13.27
CA ARG A 117 -5.37 6.61 -14.45
C ARG A 117 -4.62 7.66 -15.23
N ARG A 118 -4.52 7.46 -16.54
CA ARG A 118 -3.86 8.38 -17.47
C ARG A 118 -4.71 8.55 -18.73
N LYS A 119 -4.55 9.68 -19.42
CA LYS A 119 -5.20 9.87 -20.72
C LYS A 119 -4.62 8.89 -21.75
N THR A 120 -3.30 8.73 -21.74
CA THR A 120 -2.55 7.81 -22.60
C THR A 120 -1.49 7.05 -21.81
N ALA A 121 -1.06 5.90 -22.33
CA ALA A 121 0.01 5.11 -21.71
C ALA A 121 1.33 5.89 -21.55
N ARG A 122 1.64 6.80 -22.48
CA ARG A 122 2.86 7.62 -22.43
C ARG A 122 2.90 8.58 -21.25
N ASP A 123 1.74 8.95 -20.70
CA ASP A 123 1.65 9.78 -19.50
C ASP A 123 1.99 8.98 -18.22
N LEU A 124 2.01 7.64 -18.29
CA LEU A 124 2.56 6.80 -17.23
C LEU A 124 4.08 6.71 -17.36
N HIS A 125 4.56 6.35 -18.56
CA HIS A 125 5.97 6.25 -18.92
C HIS A 125 6.11 6.18 -20.45
N PHE A 126 7.21 6.69 -21.01
CA PHE A 126 7.42 6.69 -22.46
C PHE A 126 7.28 5.30 -23.11
N LEU A 127 7.88 4.27 -22.48
CA LEU A 127 7.83 2.88 -22.95
C LEU A 127 6.49 2.17 -22.67
N ALA A 128 5.64 2.72 -21.80
CA ALA A 128 4.33 2.13 -21.53
C ALA A 128 3.40 2.16 -22.75
N GLY A 129 3.66 3.00 -23.77
CA GLY A 129 2.94 2.91 -25.04
C GLY A 129 3.21 1.64 -25.85
N LEU A 130 4.32 0.95 -25.57
CA LEU A 130 4.70 -0.29 -26.23
C LEU A 130 4.25 -1.53 -25.43
N ALA A 131 4.14 -1.38 -24.10
CA ALA A 131 3.63 -2.41 -23.19
C ALA A 131 2.13 -2.20 -22.93
N GLY A 132 1.27 -3.15 -23.30
CA GLY A 132 -0.18 -3.01 -23.05
C GLY A 132 -0.53 -2.89 -21.55
N GLU A 133 -1.70 -2.31 -21.25
CA GLU A 133 -2.23 -2.11 -19.88
C GLU A 133 -2.16 -3.37 -19.01
N SER A 134 -2.50 -4.53 -19.60
CA SER A 134 -2.52 -5.81 -18.91
C SER A 134 -1.13 -6.25 -18.46
N LEU A 135 -0.11 -6.09 -19.30
CA LEU A 135 1.27 -6.44 -18.96
C LEU A 135 1.79 -5.55 -17.83
N ILE A 136 1.57 -4.23 -17.95
CA ILE A 136 1.99 -3.27 -16.93
C ILE A 136 1.29 -3.55 -15.60
N SER A 137 -0.02 -3.81 -15.63
CA SER A 137 -0.78 -4.16 -14.42
C SER A 137 -0.27 -5.46 -13.79
N SER A 138 0.09 -6.46 -14.59
CA SER A 138 0.67 -7.72 -14.08
C SER A 138 2.02 -7.50 -13.40
N GLU A 139 2.93 -6.75 -14.03
CA GLU A 139 4.24 -6.46 -13.45
C GLU A 139 4.15 -5.56 -12.22
N MET A 140 3.22 -4.60 -12.21
CA MET A 140 2.95 -3.77 -11.04
C MET A 140 2.36 -4.58 -9.88
N ASN A 141 1.48 -5.55 -10.16
CA ASN A 141 0.97 -6.49 -9.15
C ASN A 141 2.08 -7.30 -8.50
N LYS A 142 2.97 -7.89 -9.31
CA LYS A 142 4.13 -8.64 -8.80
C LYS A 142 4.99 -7.75 -7.90
N ARG A 143 5.28 -6.53 -8.35
CA ARG A 143 6.13 -5.61 -7.61
C ARG A 143 5.51 -5.16 -6.27
N ILE A 144 4.22 -4.82 -6.26
CA ILE A 144 3.51 -4.46 -5.02
C ILE A 144 3.48 -5.65 -4.06
N ALA A 145 3.19 -6.86 -4.55
CA ALA A 145 3.19 -8.06 -3.73
C ALA A 145 4.58 -8.34 -3.12
N GLU A 146 5.67 -8.15 -3.87
CA GLU A 146 7.04 -8.26 -3.34
C GLU A 146 7.31 -7.26 -2.22
N MET A 147 6.96 -5.98 -2.44
CA MET A 147 7.16 -4.93 -1.45
C MET A 147 6.40 -5.23 -0.15
N ILE A 148 5.16 -5.66 -0.27
CA ILE A 148 4.31 -5.99 0.88
C ILE A 148 4.80 -7.24 1.60
N LYS A 149 5.24 -8.29 0.88
CA LYS A 149 5.83 -9.48 1.52
C LYS A 149 7.04 -9.12 2.38
N VAL A 150 7.91 -8.23 1.91
CA VAL A 150 9.07 -7.74 2.68
C VAL A 150 8.61 -6.95 3.90
N PHE A 151 7.61 -6.07 3.74
CA PHE A 151 7.03 -5.34 4.85
C PHE A 151 6.45 -6.28 5.93
N ILE A 152 5.67 -7.28 5.52
CA ILE A 152 5.05 -8.27 6.43
C ILE A 152 6.13 -9.06 7.18
N ALA A 153 7.20 -9.50 6.49
CA ALA A 153 8.30 -10.19 7.14
C ALA A 153 8.96 -9.35 8.24
N LYS A 154 9.23 -8.06 7.96
CA LYS A 154 9.78 -7.14 8.94
C LYS A 154 8.80 -6.79 10.07
N ALA A 155 7.50 -6.73 9.77
CA ALA A 155 6.47 -6.55 10.79
C ALA A 155 6.46 -7.71 11.77
N LYS A 156 6.53 -8.96 11.27
CA LYS A 156 6.69 -10.16 12.09
C LYS A 156 7.92 -10.10 12.98
N GLU A 157 9.08 -9.76 12.41
CA GLU A 157 10.33 -9.60 13.17
C GLU A 157 10.27 -8.53 14.27
N ARG A 158 9.37 -7.54 14.17
CA ARG A 158 9.24 -6.46 15.16
C ARG A 158 8.19 -6.77 16.22
N LEU A 159 7.10 -7.43 15.84
CA LEU A 159 5.95 -7.69 16.70
C LEU A 159 6.05 -9.03 17.44
N GLU A 160 6.71 -10.04 16.87
CA GLU A 160 6.79 -11.39 17.48
C GLU A 160 8.03 -11.57 18.38
N LYS A 161 8.58 -10.48 18.91
CA LYS A 161 9.80 -10.48 19.73
C LYS A 161 9.51 -10.63 21.21
#